data_AF-A0A3B0BA95-F1
#
_entry.id   AF-A0A3B0BA95-F1
#
_cell.length_a   1.000
_cell.length_b   1.000
_cell.length_c   1.000
_cell.angle_alpha   90.00
_cell.angle_beta   90.00
_cell.angle_gamma   90.00
#
_symmetry.space_group_name_H-M   'P 1'
#
loop_
_entity.id
_entity.type
_entity.pdbx_description
1 polymer ?
#
loop_
_entity_poly.entity_id
_entity_poly.type
_entity_poly.pdbx_seq_one_letter_code
_entity_poly.pdbx_strand_id
1 'polypeptide(L)' 'MTKADAATTPLRALFGAAGRVGRGIRWYMTNLMGDSAYATYVAHHHRQHPDEEPMTERQFWRQRMDDQDRNPGARCC' A
#
# COMPACT_ATOMS: atom_id res chain seq x y z
N MET A 1 -26.91 -27.88 24.50
CA MET A 1 -25.81 -26.90 24.37
C MET A 1 -24.53 -27.69 24.06
N THR A 2 -24.20 -27.85 22.77
CA THR A 2 -23.28 -28.88 22.28
C THR A 2 -21.83 -28.38 22.25
N LYS A 3 -20.89 -29.21 22.73
CA LYS A 3 -19.43 -28.96 22.80
C LYS A 3 -18.79 -28.49 21.47
N ALA A 4 -19.45 -28.75 20.34
CA ALA A 4 -19.07 -28.28 19.01
C ALA A 4 -19.10 -26.75 18.85
N ASP A 5 -20.05 -26.06 19.50
CA ASP A 5 -20.15 -24.59 19.43
C ASP A 5 -18.99 -23.91 20.19
N ALA A 6 -18.56 -24.53 21.29
CA ALA A 6 -17.45 -24.05 22.11
C ALA A 6 -16.09 -24.08 21.39
N ALA A 7 -15.88 -25.03 20.47
CA ALA A 7 -14.67 -25.13 19.66
C ALA A 7 -14.71 -24.24 18.39
N THR A 8 -15.90 -23.90 17.89
CA THR A 8 -16.08 -23.16 16.64
C THR A 8 -15.83 -21.66 16.79
N THR A 9 -16.19 -21.09 17.95
CA THR A 9 -15.94 -19.68 18.29
C THR A 9 -14.45 -19.31 18.36
N PRO A 10 -13.57 -20.04 19.07
CA PRO A 10 -12.15 -19.73 19.09
C PRO A 10 -11.50 -19.88 17.71
N LEU A 11 -11.91 -20.87 16.91
CA LEU A 11 -11.43 -21.01 15.53
C LEU A 11 -11.79 -19.79 14.66
N ARG A 12 -13.03 -19.30 14.72
CA ARG A 12 -13.44 -18.07 14.01
C ARG A 12 -12.68 -16.84 14.47
N ALA A 13 -12.44 -16.72 15.79
CA ALA A 13 -11.65 -15.62 16.33
C ALA A 13 -10.19 -15.67 15.83
N LEU A 14 -9.59 -16.86 15.77
CA LEU A 14 -8.25 -17.07 15.23
C LEU A 14 -8.17 -16.76 13.74
N PHE A 15 -9.14 -17.21 12.93
CA PHE A 15 -9.21 -16.84 11.51
C PHE A 15 -9.35 -15.33 11.31
N GLY A 16 -10.17 -14.67 12.14
CA GLY A 16 -10.29 -13.21 12.11
C GLY A 16 -8.98 -12.50 12.48
N ALA A 17 -8.25 -13.00 13.48
CA ALA A 17 -6.94 -12.46 13.86
C ALA A 17 -5.89 -12.68 12.77
N ALA A 18 -5.81 -13.89 12.21
CA ALA A 18 -4.91 -14.22 11.11
C ALA A 18 -5.19 -13.34 9.86
N GLY A 19 -6.46 -13.10 9.54
CA GLY A 19 -6.85 -12.20 8.45
C GLY A 19 -6.36 -10.75 8.67
N ARG A 20 -6.44 -10.24 9.91
CA ARG A 20 -5.91 -8.91 10.25
C ARG A 20 -4.40 -8.83 10.09
N VAL A 21 -3.66 -9.84 10.57
CA VAL A 21 -2.21 -9.91 10.43
C VAL A 21 -1.81 -9.99 8.95
N GLY A 22 -2.46 -10.86 8.18
CA GLY A 22 -2.21 -10.99 6.74
C GLY A 22 -2.45 -9.67 5.98
N ARG A 23 -3.50 -8.93 6.32
CA ARG A 23 -3.76 -7.59 5.74
C ARG A 23 -2.65 -6.59 6.10
N GLY A 24 -2.16 -6.62 7.33
CA GLY A 24 -1.04 -5.77 7.76
C GLY A 24 0.26 -6.08 7.00
N ILE A 25 0.59 -7.36 6.85
CA ILE A 25 1.77 -7.81 6.07
C ILE A 25 1.63 -7.35 4.62
N ARG A 26 0.45 -7.55 4.00
CA ARG A 26 0.23 -7.10 2.62
C ARG A 26 0.37 -5.58 2.49
N TRP A 27 -0.21 -4.80 3.40
CA TRP A 27 -0.05 -3.35 3.40
C TRP A 27 1.43 -2.96 3.48
N TYR A 28 2.19 -3.57 4.39
CA TYR A 28 3.62 -3.29 4.55
C TYR A 28 4.41 -3.61 3.29
N MET A 29 4.22 -4.80 2.70
CA MET A 29 4.91 -5.23 1.49
C MET A 29 4.56 -4.34 0.29
N THR A 30 3.28 -4.04 0.07
CA THR A 30 2.83 -3.15 -1.02
C THR A 30 3.40 -1.74 -0.86
N ASN A 31 3.52 -1.25 0.39
CA ASN A 31 4.14 0.05 0.64
C ASN A 31 5.67 0.02 0.44
N LEU A 32 6.34 -1.03 0.89
CA LEU A 32 7.77 -1.21 0.77
C LEU A 32 8.23 -1.35 -0.69
N MET A 33 7.48 -2.12 -1.50
CA MET A 33 7.77 -2.30 -2.92
C MET A 33 7.47 -1.06 -3.76
N GLY A 34 6.76 -0.07 -3.19
CA GLY A 34 6.39 1.15 -3.89
C GLY A 34 5.10 1.06 -4.71
N ASP A 35 4.37 -0.06 -4.65
CA ASP A 35 3.06 -0.23 -5.30
C ASP A 35 2.05 0.82 -4.81
N SER A 36 2.20 1.31 -3.57
CA SER A 36 1.36 2.36 -2.97
C SER A 36 1.79 3.79 -3.35
N ALA A 37 2.83 3.97 -4.16
CA ALA A 37 3.43 5.29 -4.42
C ALA A 37 2.43 6.28 -5.05
N TYR A 38 1.63 5.83 -6.02
CA TYR A 38 0.63 6.68 -6.65
C TYR A 38 -0.49 7.08 -5.67
N ALA A 39 -1.03 6.13 -4.90
CA ALA A 39 -2.05 6.43 -3.89
C ALA A 39 -1.52 7.40 -2.82
N THR A 40 -0.25 7.27 -2.44
CA THR A 40 0.43 8.19 -1.52
C THR A 40 0.58 9.59 -2.12
N TYR A 41 0.94 9.67 -3.41
CA TYR A 41 0.99 10.92 -4.17
C TYR A 41 -0.37 11.62 -4.20
N VAL A 42 -1.44 10.90 -4.56
CA VAL A 42 -2.80 11.47 -4.62
C VAL A 42 -3.26 11.95 -3.24
N ALA A 43 -3.03 11.16 -2.18
CA ALA A 43 -3.36 11.56 -0.82
C ALA A 43 -2.59 12.81 -0.37
N HIS A 44 -1.32 12.94 -0.75
CA HIS A 44 -0.53 14.15 -0.52
C HIS A 44 -1.04 15.33 -1.35
N HIS A 45 -1.36 15.09 -2.63
CA HIS A 45 -1.86 16.09 -3.56
C HIS A 45 -3.15 16.71 -3.05
N HIS A 46 -4.16 15.92 -2.68
CA HIS A 46 -5.41 16.46 -2.14
C HIS A 46 -5.24 17.25 -0.84
N ARG A 47 -4.17 16.99 -0.06
CA ARG A 47 -3.87 17.74 1.17
C ARG A 47 -3.19 19.08 0.89
N GLN A 48 -2.32 19.15 -0.14
CA GLN A 48 -1.53 20.34 -0.46
C GLN A 48 -2.19 21.21 -1.53
N HIS A 49 -2.91 20.59 -2.45
CA HIS A 49 -3.54 21.17 -3.64
C HIS A 49 -4.99 20.65 -3.75
N PRO A 50 -5.89 21.12 -2.87
CA PRO A 50 -7.28 20.66 -2.86
C PRO A 50 -8.06 21.06 -4.12
N ASP A 51 -7.67 22.14 -4.80
CA ASP A 51 -8.36 22.69 -5.97
C ASP A 51 -7.77 22.24 -7.32
N GLU A 52 -6.72 21.43 -7.30
CA GLU A 52 -6.04 20.93 -8.50
C GLU A 52 -6.28 19.43 -8.67
N GLU A 53 -6.47 19.00 -9.92
CA GLU A 53 -6.62 17.59 -10.24
C GLU A 53 -5.23 16.91 -10.24
N PRO A 54 -5.03 15.80 -9.50
CA PRO A 54 -3.77 15.08 -9.51
C PRO A 54 -3.43 14.55 -10.91
N MET A 55 -2.14 14.34 -11.17
CA MET A 55 -1.69 13.66 -12.38
C MET A 55 -2.30 12.26 -12.49
N THR A 56 -2.54 11.80 -13.73
CA THR A 56 -2.93 10.41 -13.95
C THR A 56 -1.80 9.46 -13.53
N GLU A 57 -2.14 8.23 -13.16
CA GLU A 57 -1.18 7.21 -12.73
C GLU A 57 -0.06 6.99 -13.75
N ARG A 58 -0.38 6.94 -15.05
CA ARG A 58 0.61 6.77 -16.12
C ARG A 58 1.57 7.95 -16.20
N GLN A 59 1.09 9.19 -16.01
CA GLN A 59 1.94 10.39 -16.01
C GLN A 59 2.87 10.38 -14.80
N PHE A 60 2.35 10.03 -13.62
CA PHE A 60 3.15 9.91 -12.40
C PHE A 60 4.33 8.93 -12.59
N TRP A 61 4.07 7.72 -13.10
CA TRP A 61 5.13 6.73 -13.30
C TRP A 61 6.15 7.15 -14.36
N ARG A 62 5.70 7.79 -15.44
CA ARG A 62 6.61 8.34 -16.46
C ARG A 62 7.53 9.39 -15.85
N GLN A 63 6.97 10.38 -15.17
CA GLN A 63 7.75 11.44 -14.52
C GLN A 63 8.74 10.87 -13.52
N ARG A 64 8.32 9.89 -12.70
CA ARG A 64 9.18 9.22 -11.72
C ARG A 64 10.35 8.46 -12.37
N MET A 65 10.15 7.86 -13.54
CA MET A 65 11.23 7.23 -14.31
C MET A 65 12.16 8.29 -14.90
N ASP A 66 11.61 9.34 -15.50
CA ASP A 66 12.39 10.45 -16.06
C ASP A 66 13.24 11.15 -15.00
N ASP A 67 12.73 11.27 -13.77
CA ASP A 67 13.45 11.82 -12.62
C ASP A 67 14.61 10.92 -12.16
N GLN A 68 14.43 9.60 -12.20
CA GLN A 68 15.48 8.62 -11.90
C GLN A 68 16.57 8.58 -12.98
N ASP A 69 16.17 8.68 -14.25
CA ASP A 69 17.12 8.74 -15.36
C ASP A 69 17.93 10.05 -15.33
N ARG A 70 17.29 11.18 -15.00
CA ARG A 70 17.97 12.47 -14.81
C ARG A 70 18.85 12.51 -13.57
N ASN A 71 18.48 11.80 -12.50
CA ASN A 71 19.19 11.79 -11.22
C ASN A 71 19.53 10.35 -10.82
N PRO A 72 20.47 9.68 -11.53
CA PRO A 72 20.72 8.24 -11.35
C PRO A 72 21.41 7.87 -10.02
N GLY A 73 21.54 8.82 -9.08
CA GLY A 73 22.22 8.62 -7.80
C GLY A 73 23.71 8.29 -7.97
N ALA A 74 24.31 7.76 -6.90
CA ALA A 74 25.65 7.19 -6.98
C ALA A 74 25.58 5.86 -7.73
N ARG A 75 25.78 5.89 -9.05
CA ARG A 75 26.04 4.67 -9.80
C ARG A 75 27.49 4.27 -9.55
N CYS A 76 27.72 2.98 -9.30
CA CYS A 76 29.03 2.37 -9.45
C CYS A 76 29.39 2.42 -10.94
N CYS A 77 30.01 3.52 -11.36
CA CYS A 77 30.79 3.59 -12.58
C CYS A 77 32.10 2.85 -12.35
#